data_AF-A0AB74CFY8-F1
#
_entry.id   AF-A0AB74CFY8-F1
#
_cell.length_a   1.000
_cell.length_b   1.000
_cell.length_c   1.000
_cell.angle_alpha   90.00
_cell.angle_beta   90.00
_cell.angle_gamma   90.00
#
_symmetry.space_group_name_H-M   'P 1'
#
loop_
_entity.id
_entity.type
_entity.pdbx_description
1 polymer ?
#
loop_
_entity_poly.entity_id
_entity_poly.type
_entity_poly.pdbx_seq_one_letter_code
_entity_poly.pdbx_strand_id
1 'polypeptide(L)'
;MGRLSYPQELDSPSRQLVLELARDLEQLRVHNTELKKVKAYERRSFYESLDRIDSELEAQHNEALDKVAKLHDQVLEEAEETLRVHQRAVEEENRRKEEEARKEAERIEREKAERLRREQEEAARREAERKAAEEARKKAEAEAERQRRAAQEEKERKEQERLEEENRKRQAEAHKAEREAARLKAEAAQKSREEQQKKVGGARLTEEEINVQARYVELHQHLKKFRQYLKDEGKSNTVVKQNMGDMRRSIKKCVGQLREGKGTNKGQLQEIRATLEKAASIPEPSVDIRQFMAFPPEDIANSDDNKVPALLIYALNIFSKSLISSLITEASINPGHAEPVGIVAAQIFSTDAFIYKGHHMVDILWAKYRVVCPALWGFYGNEKTEAGRRALGWWREAPGGPFISEQVHMDRMTALGAGFAALTLRNFGKTPRKNPFPNHMFWLAMHKILMIPPSEIQETHVILLSAMLKSSAERIVGFFGHIGLALMRKAIVDLPSSVPRQSMGVNQLKLLKDLYKREKNIII
;
A
#
# COMPACT_ATOMS: atom_id res chain seq x y z
N MET A 1 -80.59 51.54 -83.36
CA MET A 1 -79.21 51.31 -83.83
C MET A 1 -78.28 51.25 -82.62
N GLY A 2 -77.38 50.27 -82.57
CA GLY A 2 -76.15 50.31 -81.75
C GLY A 2 -76.27 49.95 -80.26
N ARG A 3 -76.35 48.65 -79.93
CA ARG A 3 -75.91 48.15 -78.61
C ARG A 3 -74.39 48.33 -78.51
N LEU A 4 -73.92 49.24 -77.65
CA LEU A 4 -72.50 49.39 -77.33
C LEU A 4 -72.19 48.65 -76.02
N SER A 5 -71.53 47.53 -76.20
CA SER A 5 -70.86 46.68 -75.21
C SER A 5 -70.00 47.50 -74.25
N TYR A 6 -70.32 47.47 -72.95
CA TYR A 6 -69.30 47.66 -71.91
C TYR A 6 -68.51 46.35 -71.81
N PRO A 7 -67.20 46.32 -72.09
CA PRO A 7 -66.41 45.13 -71.91
C PRO A 7 -66.27 44.86 -70.39
N GLN A 8 -66.61 43.64 -69.98
CA GLN A 8 -66.14 43.06 -68.72
C GLN A 8 -64.63 43.28 -68.66
N GLU A 9 -64.13 43.90 -67.59
CA GLU A 9 -62.70 43.94 -67.31
C GLU A 9 -62.21 42.50 -67.18
N LEU A 10 -61.57 42.02 -68.25
CA LEU A 10 -61.03 40.69 -68.37
C LEU A 10 -59.90 40.52 -67.35
N ASP A 11 -60.04 39.47 -66.56
CA ASP A 11 -59.11 38.99 -65.56
C ASP A 11 -57.71 38.83 -66.18
N SER A 12 -56.77 39.67 -65.76
CA SER A 12 -55.38 39.59 -66.23
C SER A 12 -54.75 38.30 -65.64
N PRO A 13 -54.08 37.46 -66.44
CA PRO A 13 -53.37 36.27 -65.95
C PRO A 13 -52.43 36.58 -64.78
N SER A 14 -51.85 37.78 -64.78
CA SER A 14 -50.98 38.29 -63.72
C SER A 14 -51.70 38.46 -62.37
N ARG A 15 -53.00 38.80 -62.37
CA ARG A 15 -53.78 39.00 -61.14
C ARG A 15 -54.24 37.67 -60.55
N GLN A 16 -54.58 36.68 -61.39
CA GLN A 16 -54.83 35.31 -60.97
C GLN A 16 -53.59 34.67 -60.34
N LEU A 17 -52.42 34.84 -60.95
CA LEU A 17 -51.13 34.40 -60.39
C LEU A 17 -50.84 35.00 -59.01
N VAL A 18 -51.16 36.28 -58.79
CA VAL A 18 -50.98 36.94 -57.48
C VAL A 18 -51.96 36.41 -56.44
N LEU A 19 -53.20 36.09 -56.84
CA LEU A 19 -54.19 35.48 -55.95
C LEU A 19 -53.85 34.03 -55.59
N GLU A 20 -53.35 33.24 -56.55
CA GLU A 20 -52.85 31.88 -56.32
C GLU A 20 -51.63 31.90 -55.40
N LEU A 21 -50.66 32.79 -55.65
CA LEU A 21 -49.50 32.95 -54.78
C LEU A 21 -49.89 33.37 -53.36
N ALA A 22 -50.89 34.26 -53.20
CA ALA A 22 -51.39 34.65 -51.90
C ALA A 22 -52.04 33.46 -51.15
N ARG A 23 -52.79 32.63 -51.86
CA ARG A 23 -53.42 31.42 -51.32
C ARG A 23 -52.38 30.37 -50.91
N ASP A 24 -51.34 30.17 -51.71
CA ASP A 24 -50.24 29.25 -51.41
C ASP A 24 -49.42 29.72 -50.20
N LEU A 25 -49.16 31.03 -50.09
CA LEU A 25 -48.51 31.60 -48.91
C LEU A 25 -49.35 31.46 -47.64
N GLU A 26 -50.68 31.55 -47.76
CA GLU A 26 -51.59 31.33 -46.64
C GLU A 26 -51.62 29.84 -46.22
N GLN A 27 -51.66 28.91 -47.17
CA GLN A 27 -51.53 27.48 -46.89
C GLN A 27 -50.19 27.14 -46.24
N LEU A 28 -49.08 27.74 -46.70
CA LEU A 28 -47.77 27.56 -46.07
C LEU A 28 -47.75 28.11 -44.64
N ARG A 29 -48.42 29.23 -44.36
CA ARG A 29 -48.56 29.74 -42.99
C ARG A 29 -49.32 28.78 -42.09
N VAL A 30 -50.45 28.25 -42.56
CA VAL A 30 -51.25 27.25 -41.82
C VAL A 30 -50.45 25.97 -41.59
N HIS A 31 -49.73 25.49 -42.61
CA HIS A 31 -48.87 24.31 -42.45
C HIS A 31 -47.74 24.55 -41.43
N ASN A 32 -47.14 25.75 -41.43
CA ASN A 32 -46.10 26.11 -40.47
C ASN A 32 -46.64 26.21 -39.04
N THR A 33 -47.86 26.73 -38.84
CA THR A 33 -48.49 26.79 -37.51
C THR A 33 -48.86 25.41 -36.99
N GLU A 34 -49.39 24.52 -37.82
CA GLU A 34 -49.67 23.13 -37.44
C GLU A 34 -48.38 22.34 -37.13
N LEU A 35 -47.32 22.50 -37.94
CA LEU A 35 -46.01 21.92 -37.64
C LEU A 35 -45.44 22.41 -36.30
N LYS A 36 -45.65 23.68 -35.94
CA LYS A 36 -45.24 24.20 -34.63
C LYS A 36 -46.01 23.54 -33.48
N LYS A 37 -47.31 23.30 -33.65
CA LYS A 37 -48.14 22.60 -32.65
C LYS A 37 -47.70 21.15 -32.48
N VAL A 38 -47.46 20.42 -33.58
CA VAL A 38 -46.96 19.03 -33.54
C VAL A 38 -45.63 18.97 -32.81
N LYS A 39 -44.67 19.83 -33.15
CA LYS A 39 -43.35 19.88 -32.47
C LYS A 39 -43.45 20.29 -30.99
N ALA A 40 -44.48 21.02 -30.59
CA ALA A 40 -44.71 21.35 -29.19
C ALA A 40 -45.31 20.15 -28.43
N TYR A 41 -46.23 19.43 -29.06
CA TYR A 41 -46.81 18.21 -28.53
C TYR A 41 -45.77 17.09 -28.38
N GLU A 42 -44.95 16.85 -29.41
CA GLU A 42 -43.86 15.86 -29.37
C GLU A 42 -42.86 16.17 -28.26
N ARG A 43 -42.47 17.45 -28.10
CA ARG A 43 -41.60 17.87 -27.00
C ARG A 43 -42.25 17.61 -25.64
N ARG A 44 -43.52 17.96 -25.47
CA ARG A 44 -44.24 17.73 -24.21
C ARG A 44 -44.32 16.24 -23.88
N SER A 45 -44.74 15.42 -24.85
CA SER A 45 -44.85 13.96 -24.68
C SER A 45 -43.49 13.32 -24.39
N PHE A 46 -42.40 13.82 -24.99
CA PHE A 46 -41.05 13.35 -24.69
C PHE A 46 -40.64 13.66 -23.24
N TYR A 47 -40.87 14.88 -22.75
CA TYR A 47 -40.56 15.23 -21.36
C TYR A 47 -41.44 14.49 -20.35
N GLU A 48 -42.74 14.35 -20.62
CA GLU A 48 -43.64 13.54 -19.77
C GLU A 48 -43.20 12.07 -19.70
N SER A 49 -42.68 11.52 -20.81
CA SER A 49 -42.11 10.17 -20.80
C SER A 49 -40.82 10.08 -19.99
N LEU A 50 -39.95 11.09 -20.05
CA LEU A 50 -38.72 11.14 -19.25
C LEU A 50 -39.04 11.25 -17.77
N ASP A 51 -39.93 12.16 -17.39
CA ASP A 51 -40.34 12.37 -15.99
C ASP A 51 -40.94 11.08 -15.40
N ARG A 52 -41.69 10.30 -16.20
CA ARG A 52 -42.23 9.01 -15.76
C ARG A 52 -41.13 7.99 -15.52
N ILE A 53 -40.14 7.90 -16.42
CA ILE A 53 -39.01 6.97 -16.26
C ILE A 53 -38.17 7.35 -15.04
N ASP A 54 -37.90 8.64 -14.84
CA ASP A 54 -37.15 9.13 -13.69
C ASP A 54 -37.90 8.84 -12.38
N SER A 55 -39.22 9.04 -12.33
CA SER A 55 -40.03 8.71 -11.16
C SER A 55 -40.06 7.20 -10.86
N GLU A 56 -40.16 6.35 -11.89
CA GLU A 56 -40.09 4.89 -11.74
C GLU A 56 -38.70 4.44 -11.22
N LEU A 57 -37.62 5.07 -11.70
CA LEU A 57 -36.25 4.79 -11.29
C LEU A 57 -35.99 5.25 -9.84
N GLU A 58 -36.47 6.44 -9.46
CA GLU A 58 -36.40 6.95 -8.09
C GLU A 58 -37.13 6.04 -7.11
N ALA A 59 -38.31 5.54 -7.48
CA ALA A 59 -39.06 4.59 -6.66
C ALA A 59 -38.26 3.29 -6.43
N GLN A 60 -37.64 2.74 -7.48
CA GLN A 60 -36.77 1.56 -7.35
C GLN A 60 -35.53 1.83 -6.48
N HIS A 61 -34.93 3.02 -6.61
CA HIS A 61 -33.79 3.40 -5.80
C HIS A 61 -34.16 3.54 -4.32
N ASN A 62 -35.28 4.17 -4.02
CA ASN A 62 -35.79 4.30 -2.66
C ASN A 62 -36.12 2.93 -2.05
N GLU A 63 -36.74 2.03 -2.81
CA GLU A 63 -37.00 0.66 -2.35
C GLU A 63 -35.70 -0.11 -2.06
N ALA A 64 -34.66 0.11 -2.87
CA ALA A 64 -33.34 -0.48 -2.63
C ALA A 64 -32.68 0.09 -1.37
N LEU A 65 -32.77 1.41 -1.13
CA LEU A 65 -32.27 2.05 0.09
C LEU A 65 -32.99 1.51 1.33
N ASP A 66 -34.31 1.35 1.29
CA ASP A 66 -35.08 0.78 2.39
C ASP A 66 -34.68 -0.67 2.70
N LYS A 67 -34.40 -1.48 1.67
CA LYS A 67 -33.88 -2.85 1.86
C LYS A 67 -32.50 -2.85 2.52
N VAL A 68 -31.62 -1.94 2.11
CA VAL A 68 -30.28 -1.79 2.71
C VAL A 68 -30.38 -1.32 4.17
N ALA A 69 -31.27 -0.37 4.47
CA ALA A 69 -31.50 0.10 5.84
C ALA A 69 -31.96 -1.06 6.75
N LYS A 70 -32.92 -1.87 6.30
CA LYS A 70 -33.38 -3.05 7.05
C LYS A 70 -32.28 -4.08 7.30
N LEU A 71 -31.42 -4.34 6.31
CA LEU A 71 -30.28 -5.25 6.47
C LEU A 71 -29.25 -4.69 7.44
N HIS A 72 -29.02 -3.38 7.41
CA HIS A 72 -28.11 -2.72 8.34
C HIS A 72 -28.61 -2.81 9.78
N ASP A 73 -29.91 -2.60 10.01
CA ASP A 73 -30.52 -2.73 11.35
C ASP A 73 -30.41 -4.17 11.88
N GLN A 74 -30.64 -5.17 11.03
CA GLN A 74 -30.45 -6.59 11.39
C GLN A 74 -29.00 -6.89 11.79
N VAL A 75 -28.03 -6.40 11.03
CA VAL A 75 -26.60 -6.60 11.33
C VAL A 75 -26.21 -5.90 12.64
N LEU A 76 -26.80 -4.74 12.94
CA LEU A 76 -26.58 -4.06 14.22
C LEU A 76 -27.13 -4.89 15.39
N GLU A 77 -28.34 -5.43 15.27
CA GLU A 77 -28.93 -6.30 16.30
C GLU A 77 -28.07 -7.55 16.54
N GLU A 78 -27.61 -8.22 15.48
CA GLU A 78 -26.71 -9.38 15.57
C GLU A 78 -25.36 -9.03 16.22
N ALA A 79 -24.81 -7.85 15.89
CA ALA A 79 -23.56 -7.37 16.47
C ALA A 79 -23.71 -7.03 17.96
N GLU A 80 -24.82 -6.40 18.36
CA GLU A 80 -25.13 -6.12 19.76
C GLU A 80 -25.31 -7.41 20.56
N GLU A 81 -25.99 -8.42 20.00
CA GLU A 81 -26.16 -9.70 20.67
C GLU A 81 -24.82 -10.42 20.85
N THR A 82 -23.97 -10.41 19.82
CA THR A 82 -22.62 -10.99 19.87
C THR A 82 -21.75 -10.30 20.93
N LEU A 83 -21.84 -8.98 21.04
CA LEU A 83 -21.14 -8.21 22.06
C LEU A 83 -21.62 -8.59 23.48
N ARG A 84 -22.94 -8.72 23.69
CA ARG A 84 -23.52 -9.13 24.97
C ARG A 84 -23.12 -10.55 25.36
N VAL A 85 -22.96 -11.46 24.40
CA VAL A 85 -22.45 -12.82 24.65
C VAL A 85 -20.97 -12.78 25.04
N HIS A 86 -20.15 -12.01 24.32
CA HIS A 86 -18.73 -11.87 24.64
C HIS A 86 -18.50 -11.23 26.02
N GLN A 87 -19.27 -10.21 26.38
CA GLN A 87 -19.18 -9.58 27.72
C GLN A 87 -19.48 -10.58 28.84
N ARG A 88 -20.53 -11.40 28.69
CA ARG A 88 -20.84 -12.46 29.65
C ARG A 88 -19.73 -13.51 29.77
N ALA A 89 -19.11 -13.89 28.66
CA ALA A 89 -17.98 -14.83 28.67
C ALA A 89 -16.75 -14.26 29.39
N VAL A 90 -16.45 -12.96 29.19
CA VAL A 90 -15.34 -12.27 29.88
C VAL A 90 -15.60 -12.17 31.39
N GLU A 91 -16.83 -11.87 31.79
CA GLU A 91 -17.21 -11.83 33.20
C GLU A 91 -17.08 -13.22 33.87
N GLU A 92 -17.50 -14.29 33.20
CA GLU A 92 -17.30 -15.65 33.71
C GLU A 92 -15.82 -16.04 33.79
N GLU A 93 -15.00 -15.65 32.82
CA GLU A 93 -13.56 -15.92 32.83
C GLU A 93 -12.86 -15.19 33.97
N ASN A 94 -13.22 -13.92 34.20
CA ASN A 94 -12.70 -13.14 35.33
C ASN A 94 -13.08 -13.79 36.67
N ARG A 95 -14.32 -14.26 36.80
CA ARG A 95 -14.77 -14.95 38.03
C ARG A 95 -13.99 -16.24 38.29
N ARG A 96 -13.66 -17.00 37.23
CA ARG A 96 -12.81 -18.20 37.35
C ARG A 96 -11.39 -17.85 37.78
N LYS A 97 -10.79 -16.80 37.20
CA LYS A 97 -9.46 -16.33 37.57
C LYS A 97 -9.38 -15.84 39.02
N GLU A 98 -10.41 -15.15 39.50
CA GLU A 98 -10.50 -14.72 40.90
C GLU A 98 -10.63 -15.92 41.86
N GLU A 99 -11.44 -16.93 41.52
CA GLU A 99 -11.54 -18.16 42.30
C GLU A 99 -10.23 -18.97 42.33
N GLU A 100 -9.51 -19.06 41.20
CA GLU A 100 -8.20 -19.70 41.12
C GLU A 100 -7.14 -18.95 41.92
N ALA A 101 -7.09 -17.61 41.81
CA ALA A 101 -6.18 -16.78 42.59
C ALA A 101 -6.43 -16.91 44.10
N ARG A 102 -7.69 -17.03 44.53
CA ARG A 102 -8.04 -17.26 45.93
C ARG A 102 -7.57 -18.63 46.43
N LYS A 103 -7.73 -19.69 45.62
CA LYS A 103 -7.22 -21.03 45.96
C LYS A 103 -5.70 -21.08 46.03
N GLU A 104 -5.02 -20.37 45.13
CA GLU A 104 -3.56 -20.28 45.11
C GLU A 104 -3.01 -19.53 46.33
N ALA A 105 -3.66 -18.42 46.71
CA ALA A 105 -3.31 -17.68 47.93
C ALA A 105 -3.47 -18.53 49.20
N GLU A 106 -4.56 -19.30 49.29
CA GLU A 106 -4.79 -20.21 50.42
C GLU A 106 -3.74 -21.35 50.47
N ARG A 107 -3.30 -21.86 49.32
CA ARG A 107 -2.21 -22.85 49.25
C ARG A 107 -0.88 -22.28 49.74
N ILE A 108 -0.53 -21.07 49.30
CA ILE A 108 0.70 -20.37 49.70
C ILE A 108 0.70 -20.09 51.22
N GLU A 109 -0.44 -19.74 51.80
CA GLU A 109 -0.55 -19.51 53.25
C GLU A 109 -0.35 -20.81 54.05
N ARG A 110 -0.95 -21.91 53.61
CA ARG A 110 -0.76 -23.23 54.23
C ARG A 110 0.69 -23.71 54.13
N GLU A 111 1.34 -23.53 52.98
CA GLU A 111 2.73 -23.92 52.77
C GLU A 111 3.69 -23.08 53.64
N LYS A 112 3.43 -21.78 53.81
CA LYS A 112 4.19 -20.92 54.74
C LYS A 112 4.03 -21.37 56.19
N ALA A 113 2.82 -21.73 56.61
CA ALA A 113 2.57 -22.23 57.97
C ALA A 113 3.27 -23.58 58.24
N GLU A 114 3.29 -24.48 57.26
CA GLU A 114 3.97 -25.76 57.37
C GLU A 114 5.50 -25.60 57.39
N ARG A 115 6.04 -24.71 56.56
CA ARG A 115 7.47 -24.39 56.54
C ARG A 115 7.94 -23.80 57.87
N LEU A 116 7.15 -22.90 58.47
CA LEU A 116 7.45 -22.33 59.78
C LEU A 116 7.48 -23.41 60.89
N ARG A 117 6.58 -24.39 60.84
CA ARG A 117 6.60 -25.54 61.77
C ARG A 117 7.85 -26.41 61.60
N ARG A 118 8.26 -26.69 60.36
CA ARG A 118 9.48 -27.47 60.07
C ARG A 118 10.75 -26.74 60.52
N GLU A 119 10.83 -25.43 60.34
CA GLU A 119 11.96 -24.63 60.81
C GLU A 119 12.07 -24.59 62.34
N GLN A 120 10.94 -24.58 63.06
CA GLN A 120 10.92 -24.69 64.52
C GLN A 120 11.35 -26.08 65.02
N GLU A 121 10.96 -27.14 64.31
CA GLU A 121 11.33 -28.52 64.65
C GLU A 121 12.81 -28.81 64.35
N GLU A 122 13.34 -28.26 63.27
CA GLU A 122 14.76 -28.39 62.90
C GLU A 122 15.67 -27.56 63.82
N ALA A 123 15.23 -26.38 64.27
CA ALA A 123 15.94 -25.59 65.27
C ALA A 123 16.04 -26.33 66.63
N ALA A 124 14.97 -26.99 67.05
CA ALA A 124 14.96 -27.82 68.26
C ALA A 124 15.89 -29.05 68.15
N ARG A 125 15.96 -29.67 66.96
CA ARG A 125 16.91 -30.78 66.70
C ARG A 125 18.37 -30.32 66.71
N ARG A 126 18.69 -29.17 66.13
CA ARG A 126 20.06 -28.62 66.12
C ARG A 126 20.55 -28.21 67.52
N GLU A 127 19.66 -27.78 68.41
CA GLU A 127 20.01 -27.48 69.80
C GLU A 127 20.26 -28.76 70.62
N ALA A 128 19.52 -29.83 70.35
CA ALA A 128 19.75 -31.15 70.94
C ALA A 128 21.04 -31.82 70.42
N GLU A 129 21.34 -31.68 69.12
CA GLU A 129 22.54 -32.21 68.49
C GLU A 129 23.82 -31.49 68.93
N ARG A 130 23.76 -30.17 69.20
CA ARG A 130 24.87 -29.42 69.80
C ARG A 130 25.20 -29.89 71.23
N LYS A 131 24.20 -30.28 72.02
CA LYS A 131 24.40 -30.85 73.36
C LYS A 131 24.96 -32.29 73.32
N ALA A 132 24.62 -33.08 72.30
CA ALA A 132 25.14 -34.44 72.12
C ALA A 132 26.56 -34.48 71.50
N ALA A 133 26.90 -33.54 70.62
CA ALA A 133 28.21 -33.43 69.99
C ALA A 133 29.33 -32.98 70.97
N GLU A 134 28.97 -32.22 72.01
CA GLU A 134 29.91 -31.81 73.07
C GLU A 134 30.26 -32.98 74.01
N GLU A 135 29.36 -33.95 74.21
CA GLU A 135 29.62 -35.20 74.95
C GLU A 135 30.34 -36.28 74.12
N ALA A 136 30.10 -36.34 72.80
CA ALA A 136 30.77 -37.31 71.92
C ALA A 136 32.22 -36.95 71.59
N ARG A 137 32.56 -35.65 71.60
CA ARG A 137 33.94 -35.17 71.34
C ARG A 137 34.92 -35.47 72.49
N LYS A 138 34.43 -35.85 73.68
CA LYS A 138 35.23 -36.37 74.81
C LYS A 138 35.48 -37.89 74.76
N LYS A 139 34.88 -38.63 73.83
CA LYS A 139 35.03 -40.10 73.72
C LYS A 139 35.65 -40.58 72.40
N ALA A 140 35.97 -39.68 71.46
CA ALA A 140 36.48 -40.04 70.13
C ALA A 140 37.98 -39.73 69.92
N GLU A 141 38.75 -39.53 71.00
CA GLU A 141 40.21 -39.31 70.94
C GLU A 141 41.03 -40.57 71.29
N ALA A 142 40.39 -41.74 71.42
CA ALA A 142 41.04 -42.95 71.94
C ALA A 142 41.11 -44.15 70.98
N GLU A 143 40.61 -44.09 69.74
CA GLU A 143 40.64 -45.29 68.90
C GLU A 143 40.68 -45.00 67.39
N ALA A 144 41.57 -45.71 66.71
CA ALA A 144 41.58 -45.96 65.27
C ALA A 144 42.29 -44.97 64.34
N GLU A 145 43.39 -44.36 64.79
CA GLU A 145 44.50 -43.98 63.89
C GLU A 145 45.41 -45.18 63.59
N ARG A 146 44.87 -46.30 63.09
CA ARG A 146 45.67 -47.38 62.51
C ARG A 146 44.77 -48.29 61.68
N GLN A 147 45.12 -48.43 60.40
CA GLN A 147 44.51 -49.30 59.38
C GLN A 147 43.34 -48.70 58.59
N ARG A 148 43.64 -47.90 57.56
CA ARG A 148 42.92 -47.92 56.25
C ARG A 148 43.56 -47.09 55.12
N ARG A 149 44.87 -46.86 55.15
CA ARG A 149 45.58 -46.06 54.12
C ARG A 149 46.12 -46.84 52.90
N ALA A 150 45.70 -48.09 52.65
CA ALA A 150 46.20 -48.86 51.50
C ALA A 150 45.13 -49.52 50.62
N ALA A 151 43.83 -49.28 50.87
CA ALA A 151 42.72 -49.77 50.04
C ALA A 151 41.91 -48.64 49.37
N GLN A 152 42.37 -47.39 49.53
CA GLN A 152 41.66 -46.19 49.11
C GLN A 152 42.10 -45.70 47.70
N GLU A 153 43.39 -45.87 47.35
CA GLU A 153 43.93 -45.38 46.08
C GLU A 153 43.52 -46.21 44.84
N GLU A 154 43.26 -47.53 44.97
CA GLU A 154 42.82 -48.35 43.81
C GLU A 154 41.31 -48.18 43.52
N LYS A 155 40.51 -47.89 44.56
CA LYS A 155 39.08 -47.58 44.38
C LYS A 155 38.88 -46.18 43.80
N GLU A 156 39.66 -45.20 44.24
CA GLU A 156 39.59 -43.82 43.72
C GLU A 156 39.94 -43.73 42.24
N ARG A 157 40.92 -44.52 41.75
CA ARG A 157 41.29 -44.53 40.32
C ARG A 157 40.22 -45.16 39.41
N LYS A 158 39.62 -46.29 39.79
CA LYS A 158 38.55 -46.96 39.02
C LYS A 158 37.22 -46.18 39.08
N GLU A 159 37.01 -45.40 40.13
CA GLU A 159 35.85 -44.52 40.27
C GLU A 159 36.01 -43.23 39.43
N GLN A 160 37.22 -42.67 39.36
CA GLN A 160 37.55 -41.54 38.49
C GLN A 160 37.41 -41.86 36.99
N GLU A 161 37.92 -43.00 36.50
CA GLU A 161 37.76 -43.39 35.09
C GLU A 161 36.28 -43.61 34.69
N ARG A 162 35.47 -44.19 35.58
CA ARG A 162 34.02 -44.36 35.34
C ARG A 162 33.27 -43.02 35.33
N LEU A 163 33.62 -42.11 36.23
CA LEU A 163 33.06 -40.76 36.29
C LEU A 163 33.43 -39.93 35.06
N GLU A 164 34.65 -40.06 34.54
CA GLU A 164 35.09 -39.38 33.32
C GLU A 164 34.38 -39.92 32.07
N GLU A 165 34.22 -41.24 31.94
CA GLU A 165 33.52 -41.83 30.80
C GLU A 165 32.02 -41.51 30.82
N GLU A 166 31.40 -41.50 32.01
CA GLU A 166 30.01 -41.12 32.20
C GLU A 166 29.78 -39.62 31.93
N ASN A 167 30.69 -38.75 32.40
CA ASN A 167 30.65 -37.32 32.08
C ASN A 167 30.85 -37.05 30.58
N ARG A 168 31.72 -37.80 29.90
CA ARG A 168 31.92 -37.66 28.45
C ARG A 168 30.68 -38.10 27.66
N LYS A 169 30.00 -39.16 28.10
CA LYS A 169 28.71 -39.60 27.50
C LYS A 169 27.60 -38.58 27.74
N ARG A 170 27.47 -38.07 28.97
CA ARG A 170 26.49 -37.02 29.31
C ARG A 170 26.73 -35.71 28.55
N GLN A 171 27.98 -35.30 28.37
CA GLN A 171 28.33 -34.12 27.57
C GLN A 171 28.02 -34.32 26.08
N ALA A 172 28.30 -35.52 25.54
CA ALA A 172 27.96 -35.84 24.15
C ALA A 172 26.44 -35.89 23.90
N GLU A 173 25.66 -36.45 24.84
CA GLU A 173 24.20 -36.45 24.78
C GLU A 173 23.60 -35.06 24.96
N ALA A 174 24.13 -34.26 25.90
CA ALA A 174 23.71 -32.87 26.08
C ALA A 174 23.96 -32.03 24.82
N HIS A 175 25.14 -32.16 24.20
CA HIS A 175 25.47 -31.44 22.97
C HIS A 175 24.61 -31.91 21.77
N LYS A 176 24.25 -33.20 21.71
CA LYS A 176 23.33 -33.72 20.68
C LYS A 176 21.90 -33.21 20.89
N ALA A 177 21.42 -33.21 22.13
CA ALA A 177 20.11 -32.67 22.51
C ALA A 177 20.02 -31.15 22.27
N GLU A 178 21.09 -30.41 22.54
CA GLU A 178 21.16 -28.96 22.28
C GLU A 178 21.12 -28.66 20.77
N ARG A 179 21.86 -29.42 19.94
CA ARG A 179 21.79 -29.29 18.48
C ARG A 179 20.41 -29.64 17.92
N GLU A 180 19.76 -30.67 18.45
CA GLU A 180 18.42 -31.07 18.01
C GLU A 180 17.35 -30.06 18.46
N ALA A 181 17.45 -29.53 19.68
CA ALA A 181 16.61 -28.45 20.17
C ALA A 181 16.83 -27.14 19.38
N ALA A 182 18.07 -26.82 18.99
CA ALA A 182 18.38 -25.69 18.13
C ALA A 182 17.80 -25.86 16.72
N ARG A 183 17.86 -27.08 16.15
CA ARG A 183 17.25 -27.38 14.84
C ARG A 183 15.73 -27.28 14.89
N LEU A 184 15.09 -27.85 15.92
CA LEU A 184 13.63 -27.76 16.11
C LEU A 184 13.16 -26.32 16.35
N LYS A 185 13.92 -25.52 17.11
CA LYS A 185 13.65 -24.08 17.26
C LYS A 185 13.84 -23.32 15.95
N ALA A 186 14.85 -23.65 15.15
CA ALA A 186 15.06 -23.05 13.83
C ALA A 186 13.93 -23.42 12.85
N GLU A 187 13.52 -24.68 12.80
CA GLU A 187 12.40 -25.15 11.98
C GLU A 187 11.05 -24.56 12.43
N ALA A 188 10.80 -24.46 13.73
CA ALA A 188 9.60 -23.82 14.28
C ALA A 188 9.59 -22.30 14.00
N ALA A 189 10.73 -21.63 14.15
CA ALA A 189 10.88 -20.22 13.79
C ALA A 189 10.69 -20.02 12.28
N GLN A 190 11.20 -20.92 11.45
CA GLN A 190 11.04 -20.87 10.00
C GLN A 190 9.58 -21.08 9.60
N LYS A 191 8.89 -22.09 10.13
CA LYS A 191 7.44 -22.30 9.88
C LYS A 191 6.59 -21.13 10.36
N SER A 192 6.85 -20.62 11.55
CA SER A 192 6.15 -19.43 12.07
C SER A 192 6.39 -18.19 11.20
N ARG A 193 7.60 -18.04 10.63
CA ARG A 193 7.93 -16.95 9.71
C ARG A 193 7.28 -17.14 8.34
N GLU A 194 7.26 -18.34 7.78
CA GLU A 194 6.56 -18.66 6.52
C GLU A 194 5.05 -18.39 6.64
N GLU A 195 4.44 -18.73 7.77
CA GLU A 195 3.05 -18.39 8.06
C GLU A 195 2.83 -16.87 8.19
N GLN A 196 3.76 -16.14 8.82
CA GLN A 196 3.72 -14.68 8.83
C GLN A 196 3.91 -14.07 7.43
N GLN A 197 4.80 -14.62 6.61
CA GLN A 197 5.02 -14.17 5.22
C GLN A 197 3.79 -14.41 4.34
N LYS A 198 3.09 -15.53 4.54
CA LYS A 198 1.77 -15.77 3.94
C LYS A 198 0.73 -14.75 4.39
N LYS A 199 0.73 -14.35 5.68
CA LYS A 199 -0.17 -13.32 6.22
C LYS A 199 0.13 -11.91 5.68
N VAL A 200 1.39 -11.58 5.41
CA VAL A 200 1.82 -10.27 4.89
C VAL A 200 1.78 -10.22 3.35
N GLY A 201 1.50 -11.35 2.69
CA GLY A 201 1.42 -11.43 1.24
C GLY A 201 2.78 -11.43 0.52
N GLY A 202 3.85 -11.76 1.24
CA GLY A 202 5.23 -11.78 0.75
C GLY A 202 5.80 -13.18 0.57
N ALA A 203 4.99 -14.24 0.61
CA ALA A 203 5.45 -15.63 0.66
C ALA A 203 6.34 -16.11 -0.51
N ARG A 204 6.50 -15.30 -1.56
CA ARG A 204 7.33 -15.60 -2.76
C ARG A 204 8.51 -14.64 -2.91
N LEU A 205 8.65 -13.70 -1.99
CA LEU A 205 9.77 -12.77 -1.93
C LEU A 205 10.86 -13.37 -1.04
N THR A 206 12.12 -13.12 -1.40
CA THR A 206 13.23 -13.50 -0.52
C THR A 206 13.19 -12.66 0.76
N GLU A 207 13.85 -13.14 1.82
CA GLU A 207 13.95 -12.38 3.07
C GLU A 207 14.60 -11.01 2.85
N GLU A 208 15.62 -10.95 2.01
CA GLU A 208 16.27 -9.70 1.60
C GLU A 208 15.28 -8.75 0.92
N GLU A 209 14.46 -9.23 0.00
CA GLU A 209 13.44 -8.42 -0.66
C GLU A 209 12.40 -7.90 0.33
N ILE A 210 11.95 -8.73 1.28
CA ILE A 210 11.02 -8.30 2.32
C ILE A 210 11.65 -7.20 3.18
N ASN A 211 12.92 -7.35 3.58
CA ASN A 211 13.65 -6.38 4.38
C ASN A 211 13.84 -5.05 3.65
N VAL A 212 14.20 -5.10 2.35
CA VAL A 212 14.29 -3.92 1.49
C VAL A 212 12.96 -3.15 1.48
N GLN A 213 11.85 -3.88 1.37
CA GLN A 213 10.52 -3.28 1.30
C GLN A 213 10.02 -2.79 2.67
N ALA A 214 10.37 -3.48 3.75
CA ALA A 214 10.12 -3.03 5.12
C ALA A 214 10.86 -1.71 5.40
N ARG A 215 12.11 -1.58 4.93
CA ARG A 215 12.89 -0.35 5.06
C ARG A 215 12.21 0.86 4.41
N TYR A 216 11.60 0.68 3.23
CA TYR A 216 10.79 1.73 2.60
C TYR A 216 9.54 2.11 3.42
N VAL A 217 8.91 1.14 4.08
CA VAL A 217 7.76 1.40 4.98
C VAL A 217 8.21 2.18 6.23
N GLU A 218 9.35 1.83 6.83
CA GLU A 218 9.96 2.57 7.93
C GLU A 218 10.29 4.01 7.52
N LEU A 219 10.94 4.19 6.36
CA LEU A 219 11.24 5.51 5.81
C LEU A 219 9.96 6.33 5.62
N HIS A 220 8.88 5.71 5.14
CA HIS A 220 7.59 6.39 5.03
C HIS A 220 7.04 6.85 6.39
N GLN A 221 7.16 6.03 7.44
CA GLN A 221 6.78 6.40 8.80
C GLN A 221 7.66 7.52 9.36
N HIS A 222 8.97 7.43 9.14
CA HIS A 222 9.93 8.48 9.52
C HIS A 222 9.58 9.80 8.84
N LEU A 223 9.28 9.80 7.53
CA LEU A 223 8.81 10.97 6.79
C LEU A 223 7.50 11.57 7.34
N LYS A 224 6.64 10.76 8.00
CA LYS A 224 5.45 11.28 8.72
C LYS A 224 5.87 12.01 10.00
N LYS A 225 6.71 11.38 10.82
CA LYS A 225 7.23 11.96 12.06
C LYS A 225 8.00 13.25 11.78
N PHE A 226 8.83 13.26 10.74
CA PHE A 226 9.58 14.43 10.31
C PHE A 226 8.69 15.64 9.95
N ARG A 227 7.57 15.42 9.26
CA ARG A 227 6.61 16.53 8.98
C ARG A 227 5.98 17.07 10.25
N GLN A 228 5.72 16.21 11.24
CA GLN A 228 5.19 16.64 12.52
C GLN A 228 6.23 17.42 13.30
N TYR A 229 7.47 16.93 13.37
CA TYR A 229 8.62 17.65 13.94
C TYR A 229 8.76 19.06 13.36
N LEU A 230 8.81 19.22 12.03
CA LEU A 230 8.94 20.54 11.42
C LEU A 230 7.71 21.43 11.66
N LYS A 231 6.51 20.85 11.78
CA LYS A 231 5.31 21.61 12.14
C LYS A 231 5.43 22.16 13.56
N ASP A 232 6.01 21.40 14.48
CA ASP A 232 6.25 21.80 15.85
C ASP A 232 7.38 22.84 15.93
N GLU A 233 8.45 22.69 15.15
CA GLU A 233 9.51 23.69 14.98
C GLU A 233 8.99 25.00 14.38
N GLY A 234 8.01 24.92 13.48
CA GLY A 234 7.30 26.10 12.96
C GLY A 234 6.49 26.86 14.02
N LYS A 235 6.27 26.31 15.22
CA LYS A 235 5.63 27.06 16.32
C LYS A 235 6.62 28.02 16.98
N SER A 236 7.89 27.66 17.05
CA SER A 236 8.98 28.49 17.60
C SER A 236 9.64 29.37 16.55
N ASN A 237 9.68 28.93 15.27
CA ASN A 237 10.35 29.65 14.19
C ASN A 237 9.36 30.12 13.10
N THR A 238 9.05 31.42 13.10
CA THR A 238 8.14 32.05 12.14
C THR A 238 8.63 31.94 10.70
N VAL A 239 9.95 31.99 10.46
CA VAL A 239 10.54 31.86 9.12
C VAL A 239 10.30 30.47 8.56
N VAL A 240 10.51 29.43 9.38
CA VAL A 240 10.21 28.04 9.03
C VAL A 240 8.73 27.86 8.75
N LYS A 241 7.84 28.38 9.62
CA LYS A 241 6.38 28.29 9.45
C LYS A 241 5.90 28.90 8.13
N GLN A 242 6.35 30.11 7.81
CA GLN A 242 5.95 30.83 6.61
C GLN A 242 6.44 30.09 5.36
N ASN A 243 7.72 29.75 5.31
CA ASN A 243 8.31 29.04 4.17
C ASN A 243 7.68 27.66 3.97
N MET A 244 7.43 26.89 5.03
CA MET A 244 6.73 25.59 4.93
C MET A 244 5.33 25.73 4.32
N GLY A 245 4.58 26.77 4.72
CA GLY A 245 3.24 27.04 4.20
C GLY A 245 3.28 27.42 2.72
N ASP A 246 4.16 28.35 2.36
CA ASP A 246 4.33 28.83 0.98
C ASP A 246 4.81 27.74 0.04
N MET A 247 5.87 27.02 0.40
CA MET A 247 6.42 25.91 -0.38
C MET A 247 5.36 24.83 -0.60
N ARG A 248 4.61 24.46 0.45
CA ARG A 248 3.55 23.44 0.34
C ARG A 248 2.45 23.88 -0.61
N ARG A 249 2.00 25.14 -0.53
CA ARG A 249 0.93 25.67 -1.41
C ARG A 249 1.40 25.73 -2.86
N SER A 250 2.57 26.31 -3.12
CA SER A 250 3.12 26.43 -4.48
C SER A 250 3.31 25.06 -5.11
N ILE A 251 4.00 24.12 -4.46
CA ILE A 251 4.21 22.76 -4.99
C ILE A 251 2.89 22.05 -5.30
N LYS A 252 1.91 22.11 -4.38
CA LYS A 252 0.59 21.49 -4.61
C LYS A 252 -0.14 22.10 -5.80
N LYS A 253 -0.11 23.43 -5.91
CA LYS A 253 -0.73 24.15 -7.04
C LYS A 253 -0.08 23.75 -8.36
N CYS A 254 1.24 23.80 -8.46
CA CYS A 254 1.95 23.48 -9.71
C CYS A 254 1.73 22.03 -10.13
N VAL A 255 1.79 21.08 -9.19
CA VAL A 255 1.55 19.65 -9.49
C VAL A 255 0.09 19.40 -9.89
N GLY A 256 -0.88 20.05 -9.23
CA GLY A 256 -2.30 19.94 -9.61
C GLY A 256 -2.66 20.63 -10.94
N GLN A 257 -1.78 21.47 -11.47
CA GLN A 257 -1.95 22.17 -12.74
C GLN A 257 -1.20 21.52 -13.90
N LEU A 258 -0.58 20.35 -13.67
CA LEU A 258 0.06 19.61 -14.76
C LEU A 258 -1.00 19.20 -15.78
N ARG A 259 -0.66 19.32 -17.07
CA ARG A 259 -1.53 18.93 -18.17
C ARG A 259 -0.76 18.16 -19.21
N GLU A 260 -1.48 17.38 -20.02
CA GLU A 260 -0.89 16.75 -21.19
C GLU A 260 -0.41 17.80 -22.21
N GLY A 261 0.54 17.40 -23.04
CA GLY A 261 1.10 18.26 -24.08
C GLY A 261 2.58 18.57 -23.89
N LYS A 262 3.29 18.66 -25.02
CA LYS A 262 4.73 18.91 -25.02
C LYS A 262 5.02 20.35 -24.64
N GLY A 263 5.73 20.55 -23.52
CA GLY A 263 6.19 21.88 -23.10
C GLY A 263 5.15 22.76 -22.42
N THR A 264 3.92 22.27 -22.22
CA THR A 264 2.84 22.97 -21.51
C THR A 264 3.18 23.23 -20.04
N ASN A 265 3.95 22.31 -19.43
CA ASN A 265 4.25 22.34 -17.99
C ASN A 265 5.57 23.06 -17.63
N LYS A 266 6.17 23.81 -18.56
CA LYS A 266 7.46 24.49 -18.30
C LYS A 266 7.37 25.48 -17.14
N GLY A 267 6.29 26.25 -17.05
CA GLY A 267 6.10 27.23 -15.97
C GLY A 267 6.01 26.55 -14.60
N GLN A 268 5.18 25.50 -14.50
CA GLN A 268 4.99 24.71 -13.28
C GLN A 268 6.31 24.07 -12.84
N LEU A 269 7.08 23.53 -13.77
CA LEU A 269 8.40 22.96 -13.48
C LEU A 269 9.36 24.00 -12.90
N GLN A 270 9.44 25.19 -13.51
CA GLN A 270 10.34 26.25 -13.03
C GLN A 270 9.92 26.78 -11.66
N GLU A 271 8.61 26.91 -11.40
CA GLU A 271 8.10 27.33 -10.09
C GLU A 271 8.42 26.29 -9.00
N ILE A 272 8.25 24.99 -9.29
CA ILE A 272 8.63 23.90 -8.36
C ILE A 272 10.14 23.94 -8.11
N ARG A 273 10.95 24.09 -9.16
CA ARG A 273 12.41 24.17 -9.05
C ARG A 273 12.84 25.36 -8.20
N ALA A 274 12.35 26.56 -8.47
CA ALA A 274 12.65 27.76 -7.71
C ALA A 274 12.24 27.62 -6.23
N THR A 275 11.10 26.98 -5.97
CA THR A 275 10.63 26.68 -4.62
C THR A 275 11.58 25.75 -3.86
N LEU A 276 12.11 24.72 -4.55
CA LEU A 276 13.07 23.78 -3.98
C LEU A 276 14.47 24.40 -3.81
N GLU A 277 14.91 25.24 -4.73
CA GLU A 277 16.16 26.01 -4.61
C GLU A 277 16.10 26.97 -3.41
N LYS A 278 14.95 27.64 -3.20
CA LYS A 278 14.70 28.43 -1.99
C LYS A 278 14.71 27.58 -0.72
N ALA A 279 14.23 26.34 -0.79
CA ALA A 279 14.28 25.43 0.35
C ALA A 279 15.70 24.96 0.67
N ALA A 280 16.54 24.78 -0.35
CA ALA A 280 17.94 24.44 -0.22
C ALA A 280 18.80 25.61 0.28
N SER A 281 18.41 26.86 0.01
CA SER A 281 19.17 28.04 0.44
C SER A 281 18.97 28.42 1.91
N ILE A 282 18.06 27.77 2.64
CA ILE A 282 17.80 28.01 4.07
C ILE A 282 18.45 26.88 4.87
N PRO A 283 19.67 27.07 5.39
CA PRO A 283 20.47 25.96 5.95
C PRO A 283 19.91 25.37 7.24
N GLU A 284 19.26 26.19 8.07
CA GLU A 284 18.73 25.77 9.38
C GLU A 284 17.19 25.82 9.43
N PRO A 285 16.53 24.84 10.08
CA PRO A 285 17.12 23.69 10.75
C PRO A 285 17.73 22.67 9.77
N SER A 286 18.87 22.09 10.11
CA SER A 286 19.52 21.02 9.36
C SER A 286 19.15 19.62 9.89
N VAL A 287 19.18 18.61 9.02
CA VAL A 287 18.92 17.21 9.37
C VAL A 287 19.92 16.28 8.71
N ASP A 288 20.10 15.08 9.28
CA ASP A 288 20.93 14.03 8.72
C ASP A 288 20.25 13.35 7.52
N ILE A 289 20.87 13.45 6.34
CA ILE A 289 20.36 12.88 5.09
C ILE A 289 20.20 11.36 5.13
N ARG A 290 21.01 10.65 5.92
CA ARG A 290 21.00 9.18 6.02
C ARG A 290 19.64 8.65 6.50
N GLN A 291 18.90 9.47 7.25
CA GLN A 291 17.57 9.12 7.75
C GLN A 291 16.50 9.16 6.65
N PHE A 292 16.81 9.76 5.50
CA PHE A 292 15.90 9.94 4.36
C PHE A 292 16.27 9.10 3.14
N MET A 293 17.35 8.33 3.21
CA MET A 293 17.74 7.31 2.23
C MET A 293 17.40 5.93 2.79
N ALA A 294 16.78 5.09 1.97
CA ALA A 294 16.45 3.73 2.40
C ALA A 294 17.72 2.92 2.60
N PHE A 295 18.66 3.06 1.65
CA PHE A 295 19.96 2.40 1.64
C PHE A 295 21.04 3.46 1.38
N PRO A 296 21.55 4.14 2.43
CA PRO A 296 22.60 5.13 2.25
C PRO A 296 23.86 4.44 1.69
N PRO A 297 24.37 4.88 0.53
CA PRO A 297 25.63 4.42 -0.04
C PRO A 297 26.82 4.62 0.92
N GLU A 298 27.88 3.83 0.79
CA GLU A 298 29.03 3.87 1.72
C GLU A 298 29.66 5.25 1.86
N ASP A 299 29.73 6.00 0.75
CA ASP A 299 30.26 7.37 0.70
C ASP A 299 29.40 8.40 1.45
N ILE A 300 28.14 8.08 1.72
CA ILE A 300 27.23 8.88 2.55
C ILE A 300 27.18 8.32 3.97
N ALA A 301 27.10 6.99 4.12
CA ALA A 301 26.99 6.31 5.40
C ALA A 301 28.17 6.64 6.34
N ASN A 302 29.38 6.64 5.78
CA ASN A 302 30.64 6.86 6.49
C ASN A 302 31.09 8.33 6.51
N SER A 303 30.27 9.26 6.00
CA SER A 303 30.68 10.66 5.91
C SER A 303 30.32 11.47 7.16
N ASP A 304 31.28 12.27 7.61
CA ASP A 304 31.11 13.23 8.72
C ASP A 304 30.23 14.42 8.33
N ASP A 305 30.25 14.82 7.06
CA ASP A 305 29.33 15.80 6.50
C ASP A 305 28.11 15.08 5.94
N ASN A 306 27.00 15.13 6.67
CA ASN A 306 25.74 14.45 6.35
C ASN A 306 24.52 15.38 6.56
N LYS A 307 24.76 16.67 6.81
CA LYS A 307 23.71 17.63 7.09
C LYS A 307 23.13 18.21 5.80
N VAL A 308 21.82 18.26 5.73
CA VAL A 308 21.07 18.91 4.66
C VAL A 308 19.98 19.81 5.23
N PRO A 309 19.59 20.88 4.51
CA PRO A 309 18.46 21.72 4.89
C PRO A 309 17.18 20.91 5.12
N ALA A 310 16.57 20.99 6.30
CA ALA A 310 15.33 20.27 6.59
C ALA A 310 14.18 20.72 5.69
N LEU A 311 14.16 22.00 5.30
CA LEU A 311 13.15 22.54 4.39
C LEU A 311 13.23 21.90 3.00
N LEU A 312 14.42 21.55 2.51
CA LEU A 312 14.58 20.83 1.24
C LEU A 312 13.95 19.44 1.31
N ILE A 313 14.27 18.67 2.35
CA ILE A 313 13.69 17.34 2.57
C ILE A 313 12.18 17.42 2.73
N TYR A 314 11.68 18.43 3.44
CA TYR A 314 10.25 18.67 3.59
C TYR A 314 9.58 18.98 2.25
N ALA A 315 10.16 19.88 1.45
CA ALA A 315 9.63 20.25 0.16
C ALA A 315 9.62 19.05 -0.82
N LEU A 316 10.68 18.23 -0.86
CA LEU A 316 10.73 16.98 -1.64
C LEU A 316 9.70 15.95 -1.17
N ASN A 317 9.46 15.86 0.14
CA ASN A 317 8.43 14.99 0.72
C ASN A 317 7.01 15.45 0.35
N ILE A 318 6.75 16.77 0.36
CA ILE A 318 5.49 17.34 -0.11
C ILE A 318 5.32 17.13 -1.61
N PHE A 319 6.35 17.39 -2.40
CA PHE A 319 6.37 17.16 -3.84
C PHE A 319 6.03 15.71 -4.16
N SER A 320 6.72 14.75 -3.55
CA SER A 320 6.45 13.31 -3.71
C SER A 320 5.01 12.94 -3.32
N LYS A 321 4.47 13.52 -2.24
CA LYS A 321 3.06 13.28 -1.86
C LYS A 321 2.08 13.87 -2.87
N SER A 322 2.36 15.05 -3.40
CA SER A 322 1.53 15.70 -4.40
C SER A 322 1.54 14.93 -5.72
N LEU A 323 2.70 14.38 -6.15
CA LEU A 323 2.79 13.53 -7.34
C LEU A 323 1.88 12.30 -7.22
N ILE A 324 1.99 11.54 -6.12
CA ILE A 324 1.14 10.36 -5.88
C ILE A 324 -0.34 10.74 -5.82
N SER A 325 -0.66 11.87 -5.15
CA SER A 325 -2.04 12.35 -5.06
C SER A 325 -2.60 12.72 -6.42
N SER A 326 -1.84 13.45 -7.24
CA SER A 326 -2.24 13.87 -8.59
C SER A 326 -2.41 12.68 -9.53
N LEU A 327 -1.56 11.65 -9.42
CA LEU A 327 -1.79 10.39 -10.14
C LEU A 327 -3.16 9.80 -9.75
N ILE A 328 -3.40 9.59 -8.46
CA ILE A 328 -4.62 8.95 -7.98
C ILE A 328 -5.88 9.74 -8.37
N THR A 329 -5.83 11.08 -8.38
CA THR A 329 -7.02 11.90 -8.69
C THR A 329 -7.24 12.10 -10.18
N GLU A 330 -6.18 12.30 -10.97
CA GLU A 330 -6.29 12.68 -12.38
C GLU A 330 -6.02 11.50 -13.32
N ALA A 331 -4.99 10.69 -13.02
CA ALA A 331 -4.59 9.57 -13.87
C ALA A 331 -5.48 8.32 -13.71
N SER A 332 -6.36 8.30 -12.72
CA SER A 332 -7.43 7.30 -12.58
C SER A 332 -8.51 7.50 -13.64
N ILE A 333 -8.85 8.76 -13.93
CA ILE A 333 -9.84 9.14 -14.93
C ILE A 333 -9.21 9.15 -16.32
N ASN A 334 -8.06 9.80 -16.46
CA ASN A 334 -7.30 9.84 -17.71
C ASN A 334 -5.85 9.40 -17.50
N PRO A 335 -5.51 8.14 -17.80
CA PRO A 335 -4.15 7.62 -17.64
C PRO A 335 -3.06 8.40 -18.38
N GLY A 336 -3.39 9.18 -19.42
CA GLY A 336 -2.44 10.06 -20.11
C GLY A 336 -1.81 11.12 -19.19
N HIS A 337 -2.52 11.52 -18.12
CA HIS A 337 -2.02 12.47 -17.11
C HIS A 337 -0.82 11.93 -16.31
N ALA A 338 -0.58 10.62 -16.30
CA ALA A 338 0.61 10.04 -15.69
C ALA A 338 1.91 10.52 -16.36
N GLU A 339 1.87 10.82 -17.66
CA GLU A 339 3.03 11.21 -18.45
C GLU A 339 3.64 12.55 -17.98
N PRO A 340 2.92 13.68 -17.90
CA PRO A 340 3.48 14.93 -17.41
C PRO A 340 3.98 14.83 -15.95
N VAL A 341 3.31 14.04 -15.10
CA VAL A 341 3.77 13.77 -13.72
C VAL A 341 5.13 13.09 -13.72
N GLY A 342 5.30 12.05 -14.56
CA GLY A 342 6.57 11.35 -14.71
C GLY A 342 7.70 12.24 -15.24
N ILE A 343 7.42 13.15 -16.18
CA ILE A 343 8.40 14.13 -16.71
C ILE A 343 8.90 15.02 -15.59
N VAL A 344 7.97 15.65 -14.86
CA VAL A 344 8.30 16.63 -13.82
C VAL A 344 9.07 15.96 -12.67
N ALA A 345 8.64 14.76 -12.24
CA ALA A 345 9.38 13.99 -11.25
C ALA A 345 10.81 13.70 -11.71
N ALA A 346 10.99 13.17 -12.93
CA ALA A 346 12.30 12.83 -13.46
C ALA A 346 13.22 14.06 -13.60
N GLN A 347 12.67 15.22 -14.00
CA GLN A 347 13.43 16.45 -14.12
C GLN A 347 13.83 17.05 -12.78
N ILE A 348 12.94 17.05 -11.78
CA ILE A 348 13.25 17.56 -10.44
C ILE A 348 14.28 16.67 -9.75
N PHE A 349 14.07 15.35 -9.69
CA PHE A 349 15.00 14.45 -8.99
C PHE A 349 16.37 14.29 -9.68
N SER A 350 16.48 14.64 -10.96
CA SER A 350 17.75 14.67 -11.70
C SER A 350 18.42 16.05 -11.74
N THR A 351 17.88 17.06 -11.05
CA THR A 351 18.49 18.39 -11.01
C THR A 351 19.64 18.40 -10.00
N ASP A 352 20.83 18.79 -10.45
CA ASP A 352 22.07 18.73 -9.66
C ASP A 352 21.98 19.45 -8.30
N ALA A 353 21.24 20.56 -8.23
CA ALA A 353 21.00 21.31 -6.98
C ALA A 353 20.29 20.49 -5.88
N PHE A 354 19.63 19.39 -6.24
CA PHE A 354 18.89 18.52 -5.32
C PHE A 354 19.51 17.12 -5.23
N ILE A 355 20.71 16.93 -5.77
CA ILE A 355 21.47 15.69 -5.69
C ILE A 355 22.46 15.83 -4.53
N TYR A 356 22.49 14.85 -3.64
CA TYR A 356 23.42 14.84 -2.52
C TYR A 356 24.57 13.88 -2.82
N LYS A 357 25.80 14.40 -2.93
CA LYS A 357 27.03 13.62 -3.24
C LYS A 357 26.88 12.67 -4.45
N GLY A 358 26.18 13.13 -5.49
CA GLY A 358 25.95 12.32 -6.70
C GLY A 358 24.81 11.31 -6.59
N HIS A 359 24.12 11.23 -5.46
CA HIS A 359 22.99 10.33 -5.22
C HIS A 359 21.64 11.07 -5.19
N HIS A 360 20.65 10.50 -5.89
CA HIS A 360 19.31 11.08 -5.97
C HIS A 360 18.49 10.74 -4.72
N MET A 361 17.73 11.70 -4.20
CA MET A 361 16.83 11.50 -3.05
C MET A 361 15.48 10.86 -3.41
N VAL A 362 15.47 9.90 -4.34
CA VAL A 362 14.24 9.27 -4.88
C VAL A 362 13.56 8.34 -3.89
N ASP A 363 14.27 7.85 -2.87
CA ASP A 363 13.70 6.98 -1.85
C ASP A 363 12.52 7.62 -1.11
N ILE A 364 12.47 8.95 -1.04
CA ILE A 364 11.35 9.72 -0.48
C ILE A 364 10.06 9.48 -1.28
N LEU A 365 10.16 9.33 -2.59
CA LEU A 365 9.04 8.98 -3.47
C LEU A 365 8.73 7.48 -3.38
N TRP A 366 9.76 6.63 -3.46
CA TRP A 366 9.58 5.18 -3.43
C TRP A 366 8.96 4.67 -2.13
N ALA A 367 9.31 5.25 -0.99
CA ALA A 367 8.68 4.96 0.30
C ALA A 367 7.15 5.16 0.26
N LYS A 368 6.66 6.17 -0.46
CA LYS A 368 5.21 6.41 -0.63
C LYS A 368 4.61 5.41 -1.59
N TYR A 369 5.26 5.22 -2.73
CA TYR A 369 4.82 4.30 -3.77
C TYR A 369 4.66 2.88 -3.20
N ARG A 370 5.63 2.44 -2.39
CA ARG A 370 5.61 1.14 -1.69
C ARG A 370 4.42 0.97 -0.78
N VAL A 371 4.02 2.02 -0.07
CA VAL A 371 2.87 1.96 0.83
C VAL A 371 1.54 1.95 0.07
N VAL A 372 1.45 2.67 -1.05
CA VAL A 372 0.17 2.79 -1.79
C VAL A 372 -0.06 1.73 -2.85
N CYS A 373 0.98 1.05 -3.34
CA CYS A 373 0.87 0.01 -4.39
C CYS A 373 1.80 -1.21 -4.18
N PRO A 374 1.79 -1.89 -3.02
CA PRO A 374 2.72 -2.99 -2.73
C PRO A 374 2.83 -4.08 -3.82
N ALA A 375 1.78 -4.28 -4.61
CA ALA A 375 1.72 -5.22 -5.72
C ALA A 375 2.83 -5.03 -6.77
N LEU A 376 3.31 -3.78 -6.99
CA LEU A 376 4.46 -3.52 -7.87
C LEU A 376 5.75 -4.19 -7.41
N TRP A 377 5.86 -4.50 -6.12
CA TRP A 377 7.02 -5.17 -5.52
C TRP A 377 6.78 -6.66 -5.28
N GLY A 378 5.72 -7.24 -5.86
CA GLY A 378 5.42 -8.66 -5.76
C GLY A 378 4.68 -9.09 -4.49
N PHE A 379 4.17 -8.15 -3.69
CA PHE A 379 3.24 -8.47 -2.61
C PHE A 379 1.88 -8.83 -3.21
N TYR A 380 1.30 -9.94 -2.78
CA TYR A 380 0.03 -10.45 -3.28
C TYR A 380 -0.82 -11.01 -2.12
N GLY A 381 -2.11 -11.22 -2.35
CA GLY A 381 -2.98 -11.85 -1.35
C GLY A 381 -4.41 -11.94 -1.83
N ASN A 382 -5.24 -12.73 -1.13
CA ASN A 382 -6.63 -12.89 -1.52
C ASN A 382 -7.45 -11.62 -1.19
N GLU A 383 -8.00 -10.96 -2.21
CA GLU A 383 -8.79 -9.73 -2.09
C GLU A 383 -10.10 -9.90 -1.28
N LYS A 384 -10.53 -11.14 -1.03
CA LYS A 384 -11.68 -11.44 -0.16
C LYS A 384 -11.33 -11.40 1.32
N THR A 385 -10.05 -11.39 1.67
CA THR A 385 -9.58 -11.37 3.06
C THR A 385 -9.03 -10.01 3.43
N GLU A 386 -9.19 -9.61 4.69
CA GLU A 386 -8.63 -8.34 5.18
C GLU A 386 -7.10 -8.31 5.06
N ALA A 387 -6.44 -9.43 5.38
CA ALA A 387 -4.98 -9.56 5.26
C ALA A 387 -4.52 -9.38 3.81
N GLY A 388 -5.19 -10.02 2.85
CA GLY A 388 -4.86 -9.90 1.43
C GLY A 388 -5.12 -8.49 0.88
N ARG A 389 -6.22 -7.84 1.27
CA ARG A 389 -6.48 -6.43 0.94
C ARG A 389 -5.37 -5.51 1.43
N ARG A 390 -4.92 -5.69 2.69
CA ARG A 390 -3.79 -4.93 3.24
C ARG A 390 -2.49 -5.20 2.47
N ALA A 391 -2.20 -6.46 2.16
CA ALA A 391 -1.02 -6.85 1.39
C ALA A 391 -0.99 -6.21 0.00
N LEU A 392 -2.15 -6.04 -0.64
CA LEU A 392 -2.31 -5.42 -1.96
C LEU A 392 -2.38 -3.89 -1.94
N GLY A 393 -2.38 -3.26 -0.76
CA GLY A 393 -2.45 -1.79 -0.63
C GLY A 393 -3.84 -1.18 -0.76
N TRP A 394 -4.90 -1.96 -0.49
CA TRP A 394 -6.25 -1.42 -0.37
C TRP A 394 -6.30 -0.35 0.72
N TRP A 395 -6.95 0.77 0.41
CA TRP A 395 -7.15 1.84 1.38
C TRP A 395 -8.40 1.62 2.21
N ARG A 396 -8.43 2.30 3.35
CA ARG A 396 -9.63 2.48 4.15
C ARG A 396 -10.09 3.92 4.01
N GLU A 397 -11.40 4.13 4.08
CA GLU A 397 -12.00 5.46 4.02
C GLU A 397 -11.55 6.32 5.21
N ALA A 398 -11.41 5.70 6.37
CA ALA A 398 -10.88 6.30 7.58
C ALA A 398 -9.92 5.33 8.32
N PRO A 399 -9.04 5.82 9.22
CA PRO A 399 -8.25 4.95 10.09
C PRO A 399 -9.17 4.00 10.89
N GLY A 400 -9.01 2.69 10.71
CA GLY A 400 -9.88 1.68 11.33
C GLY A 400 -11.25 1.50 10.68
N GLY A 401 -11.62 2.33 9.70
CA GLY A 401 -12.88 2.24 8.96
C GLY A 401 -12.91 1.15 7.89
N PRO A 402 -14.02 1.02 7.14
CA PRO A 402 -14.14 0.04 6.07
C PRO A 402 -13.13 0.28 4.95
N PHE A 403 -12.85 -0.78 4.19
CA PHE A 403 -12.07 -0.64 2.96
C PHE A 403 -12.87 0.15 1.93
N ILE A 404 -12.16 0.92 1.09
CA ILE A 404 -12.76 1.58 -0.07
C ILE A 404 -13.42 0.57 -1.01
N SER A 405 -14.33 1.03 -1.87
CA SER A 405 -14.96 0.17 -2.87
C SER A 405 -13.94 -0.41 -3.85
N GLU A 406 -14.30 -1.56 -4.45
CA GLU A 406 -13.46 -2.24 -5.44
C GLU A 406 -13.14 -1.32 -6.62
N GLN A 407 -14.14 -0.59 -7.14
CA GLN A 407 -13.95 0.35 -8.24
C GLN A 407 -12.91 1.43 -7.90
N VAL A 408 -13.02 2.07 -6.73
CA VAL A 408 -12.07 3.11 -6.31
C VAL A 408 -10.67 2.52 -6.13
N HIS A 409 -10.55 1.28 -5.69
CA HIS A 409 -9.26 0.59 -5.63
C HIS A 409 -8.69 0.34 -7.04
N MET A 410 -9.49 -0.16 -7.98
CA MET A 410 -9.03 -0.40 -9.35
C MET A 410 -8.64 0.89 -10.09
N ASP A 411 -9.37 1.98 -9.87
CA ASP A 411 -9.06 3.31 -10.39
C ASP A 411 -7.70 3.80 -9.87
N ARG A 412 -7.42 3.58 -8.57
CA ARG A 412 -6.12 3.85 -7.96
C ARG A 412 -5.01 3.00 -8.56
N MET A 413 -5.24 1.70 -8.76
CA MET A 413 -4.24 0.81 -9.34
C MET A 413 -3.95 1.17 -10.81
N THR A 414 -4.96 1.62 -11.54
CA THR A 414 -4.80 2.15 -12.90
C THR A 414 -3.89 3.39 -12.91
N ALA A 415 -4.18 4.36 -12.06
CA ALA A 415 -3.37 5.57 -11.92
C ALA A 415 -1.91 5.27 -11.53
N LEU A 416 -1.71 4.38 -10.54
CA LEU A 416 -0.41 4.02 -10.01
C LEU A 416 0.39 3.15 -11.00
N GLY A 417 -0.26 2.26 -11.75
CA GLY A 417 0.40 1.50 -12.81
C GLY A 417 0.91 2.40 -13.93
N ALA A 418 0.07 3.30 -14.45
CA ALA A 418 0.45 4.27 -15.47
C ALA A 418 1.55 5.22 -14.96
N GLY A 419 1.42 5.71 -13.72
CA GLY A 419 2.42 6.57 -13.07
C GLY A 419 3.77 5.88 -12.89
N PHE A 420 3.78 4.61 -12.48
CA PHE A 420 5.01 3.85 -12.31
C PHE A 420 5.76 3.70 -13.64
N ALA A 421 5.04 3.29 -14.70
CA ALA A 421 5.62 3.20 -16.04
C ALA A 421 6.13 4.57 -16.55
N ALA A 422 5.40 5.65 -16.29
CA ALA A 422 5.80 7.01 -16.66
C ALA A 422 7.06 7.52 -15.93
N LEU A 423 7.36 6.99 -14.74
CA LEU A 423 8.57 7.27 -13.98
C LEU A 423 9.75 6.42 -14.48
N THR A 424 9.55 5.10 -14.55
CA THR A 424 10.65 4.14 -14.76
C THR A 424 11.04 3.96 -16.22
N LEU A 425 10.19 4.31 -17.19
CA LEU A 425 10.51 4.17 -18.62
C LEU A 425 10.94 5.50 -19.24
N ARG A 426 11.82 6.24 -18.55
CA ARG A 426 12.32 7.55 -19.02
C ARG A 426 13.66 7.40 -19.73
N ASN A 427 13.80 8.04 -20.89
CA ASN A 427 15.06 8.00 -21.64
C ASN A 427 15.97 9.17 -21.24
N PHE A 428 17.07 8.85 -20.56
CA PHE A 428 18.12 9.81 -20.20
C PHE A 428 19.33 9.75 -21.14
N GLY A 429 19.35 8.91 -22.19
CA GLY A 429 20.49 8.76 -23.09
C GLY A 429 20.83 9.99 -23.93
N LYS A 430 19.95 11.00 -23.97
CA LYS A 430 20.18 12.29 -24.65
C LYS A 430 20.58 13.43 -23.71
N THR A 431 20.74 13.16 -22.41
CA THR A 431 21.13 14.15 -21.39
C THR A 431 22.34 13.64 -20.61
N PRO A 432 23.25 14.53 -20.15
CA PRO A 432 24.35 14.12 -19.28
C PRO A 432 23.89 13.69 -17.88
N ARG A 433 22.62 13.91 -17.53
CA ARG A 433 22.06 13.58 -16.21
C ARG A 433 21.88 12.07 -16.06
N LYS A 434 22.13 11.57 -14.85
CA LYS A 434 21.79 10.20 -14.47
C LYS A 434 20.27 10.04 -14.33
N ASN A 435 19.77 8.86 -14.68
CA ASN A 435 18.36 8.54 -14.55
C ASN A 435 18.03 8.26 -13.06
N PRO A 436 17.18 9.09 -12.40
CA PRO A 436 16.79 8.89 -11.02
C PRO A 436 15.86 7.68 -10.82
N PHE A 437 15.21 7.21 -11.88
CA PHE A 437 14.27 6.09 -11.86
C PHE A 437 14.71 5.02 -12.87
N PRO A 438 15.66 4.15 -12.51
CA PRO A 438 16.24 3.19 -13.45
C PRO A 438 15.21 2.27 -14.12
N ASN A 439 15.40 2.03 -15.42
CA ASN A 439 14.46 1.23 -16.22
C ASN A 439 14.34 -0.23 -15.75
N HIS A 440 15.38 -0.78 -15.10
CA HIS A 440 15.32 -2.13 -14.55
C HIS A 440 14.23 -2.28 -13.48
N MET A 441 13.81 -1.20 -12.80
CA MET A 441 12.70 -1.27 -11.84
C MET A 441 11.38 -1.64 -12.52
N PHE A 442 11.15 -1.15 -13.75
CA PHE A 442 9.99 -1.55 -14.56
C PHE A 442 10.02 -3.05 -14.83
N TRP A 443 11.17 -3.53 -15.28
CA TRP A 443 11.39 -4.94 -15.60
C TRP A 443 11.16 -5.85 -14.39
N LEU A 444 11.72 -5.48 -13.24
CA LEU A 444 11.56 -6.24 -11.99
C LEU A 444 10.10 -6.28 -11.55
N ALA A 445 9.38 -5.16 -11.60
CA ALA A 445 7.95 -5.14 -11.25
C ALA A 445 7.12 -6.04 -12.17
N MET A 446 7.34 -5.95 -13.49
CA MET A 446 6.70 -6.82 -14.47
C MET A 446 7.00 -8.30 -14.19
N HIS A 447 8.27 -8.65 -13.97
CA HIS A 447 8.69 -10.00 -13.64
C HIS A 447 7.99 -10.51 -12.37
N LYS A 448 7.97 -9.73 -11.29
CA LYS A 448 7.34 -10.11 -10.02
C LYS A 448 5.85 -10.39 -10.18
N ILE A 449 5.12 -9.57 -10.93
CA ILE A 449 3.70 -9.79 -11.16
C ILE A 449 3.47 -11.00 -12.08
N LEU A 450 4.21 -11.13 -13.17
CA LEU A 450 4.04 -12.22 -14.15
C LEU A 450 4.44 -13.60 -13.61
N MET A 451 5.25 -13.65 -12.56
CA MET A 451 5.61 -14.90 -11.91
C MET A 451 4.52 -15.42 -10.96
N ILE A 452 3.52 -14.61 -10.58
CA ILE A 452 2.39 -15.04 -9.75
C ILE A 452 1.62 -16.17 -10.47
N PRO A 453 1.27 -17.29 -9.80
CA PRO A 453 0.52 -18.36 -10.42
C PRO A 453 -0.82 -17.84 -10.96
N PRO A 454 -1.29 -18.30 -12.13
CA PRO A 454 -2.56 -17.84 -12.69
C PRO A 454 -3.78 -18.07 -11.78
N SER A 455 -3.71 -19.00 -10.82
CA SER A 455 -4.74 -19.25 -9.81
C SER A 455 -4.74 -18.25 -8.65
N GLU A 456 -3.61 -17.60 -8.38
CA GLU A 456 -3.43 -16.65 -7.27
C GLU A 456 -3.43 -15.20 -7.74
N ILE A 457 -3.32 -14.98 -9.05
CA ILE A 457 -3.43 -13.63 -9.62
C ILE A 457 -4.82 -13.05 -9.33
N GLN A 458 -4.81 -11.83 -8.82
CA GLN A 458 -6.02 -11.09 -8.47
C GLN A 458 -6.30 -9.97 -9.48
N GLU A 459 -7.51 -9.43 -9.45
CA GLU A 459 -7.93 -8.33 -10.34
C GLU A 459 -7.00 -7.12 -10.21
N THR A 460 -6.55 -6.80 -8.98
CA THR A 460 -5.56 -5.74 -8.70
C THR A 460 -4.33 -5.85 -9.61
N HIS A 461 -3.78 -7.05 -9.78
CA HIS A 461 -2.57 -7.27 -10.57
C HIS A 461 -2.84 -7.10 -12.06
N VAL A 462 -4.00 -7.57 -12.54
CA VAL A 462 -4.39 -7.51 -13.94
C VAL A 462 -4.62 -6.05 -14.36
N ILE A 463 -5.34 -5.28 -13.54
CA ILE A 463 -5.55 -3.84 -13.77
C ILE A 463 -4.23 -3.08 -13.74
N LEU A 464 -3.37 -3.37 -12.76
CA LEU A 464 -2.05 -2.75 -12.65
C LEU A 464 -1.17 -3.03 -13.89
N LEU A 465 -1.11 -4.29 -14.36
CA LEU A 465 -0.40 -4.66 -15.59
C LEU A 465 -0.96 -3.95 -16.81
N SER A 466 -2.29 -3.93 -16.97
CA SER A 466 -2.96 -3.25 -18.08
C SER A 466 -2.58 -1.78 -18.13
N ALA A 467 -2.61 -1.09 -16.99
CA ALA A 467 -2.27 0.32 -16.90
C ALA A 467 -0.78 0.60 -17.14
N MET A 468 0.12 -0.24 -16.63
CA MET A 468 1.56 -0.15 -16.89
C MET A 468 1.88 -0.30 -18.38
N LEU A 469 1.14 -1.13 -19.10
CA LEU A 469 1.40 -1.50 -20.49
C LEU A 469 0.74 -0.55 -21.50
N LYS A 470 -0.47 -0.06 -21.23
CA LYS A 470 -1.32 0.68 -22.19
C LYS A 470 -0.59 1.75 -23.02
N SER A 471 0.20 2.62 -22.40
CA SER A 471 0.92 3.72 -23.04
C SER A 471 2.45 3.53 -23.11
N SER A 472 2.93 2.30 -22.89
CA SER A 472 4.34 2.02 -22.63
C SER A 472 5.02 1.17 -23.70
N ALA A 473 4.26 0.58 -24.62
CA ALA A 473 4.76 -0.40 -25.60
C ALA A 473 6.00 0.07 -26.37
N GLU A 474 5.96 1.27 -26.97
CA GLU A 474 7.08 1.85 -27.72
C GLU A 474 8.34 1.99 -26.84
N ARG A 475 8.17 2.40 -25.58
CA ARG A 475 9.28 2.57 -24.63
C ARG A 475 9.86 1.23 -24.20
N ILE A 476 9.00 0.23 -23.97
CA ILE A 476 9.42 -1.14 -23.62
C ILE A 476 10.27 -1.72 -24.76
N VAL A 477 9.80 -1.61 -26.01
CA VAL A 477 10.58 -2.05 -27.18
C VAL A 477 11.86 -1.22 -27.32
N GLY A 478 11.78 0.10 -27.13
CA GLY A 478 12.94 0.99 -27.23
C GLY A 478 14.05 0.69 -26.22
N PHE A 479 13.72 0.25 -25.01
CA PHE A 479 14.73 -0.08 -23.98
C PHE A 479 15.13 -1.55 -23.95
N PHE A 480 14.20 -2.47 -24.20
CA PHE A 480 14.41 -3.91 -23.99
C PHE A 480 14.38 -4.73 -25.28
N GLY A 481 14.15 -4.09 -26.44
CA GLY A 481 14.17 -4.73 -27.76
C GLY A 481 13.26 -5.96 -27.85
N HIS A 482 13.78 -7.05 -28.42
CA HIS A 482 13.06 -8.32 -28.58
C HIS A 482 12.66 -8.97 -27.27
N ILE A 483 13.46 -8.81 -26.23
CA ILE A 483 13.16 -9.35 -24.89
C ILE A 483 11.96 -8.60 -24.28
N GLY A 484 11.84 -7.29 -24.57
CA GLY A 484 10.65 -6.49 -24.25
C GLY A 484 9.39 -6.99 -24.97
N LEU A 485 9.49 -7.39 -26.24
CA LEU A 485 8.37 -8.00 -26.98
C LEU A 485 7.95 -9.33 -26.34
N ALA A 486 8.90 -10.18 -25.96
CA ALA A 486 8.62 -11.45 -25.28
C ALA A 486 7.92 -11.23 -23.93
N LEU A 487 8.36 -10.24 -23.15
CA LEU A 487 7.69 -9.83 -21.91
C LEU A 487 6.25 -9.39 -22.16
N MET A 488 6.01 -8.56 -23.19
CA MET A 488 4.67 -8.11 -23.53
C MET A 488 3.79 -9.27 -24.00
N ARG A 489 4.30 -10.21 -24.81
CA ARG A 489 3.58 -11.44 -25.18
C ARG A 489 3.16 -12.22 -23.95
N LYS A 490 4.10 -12.46 -23.02
CA LYS A 490 3.81 -13.16 -21.77
C LYS A 490 2.70 -12.48 -20.98
N ALA A 491 2.70 -11.15 -20.94
CA ALA A 491 1.74 -10.35 -20.19
C ALA A 491 0.36 -10.25 -20.85
N ILE A 492 0.26 -10.06 -22.17
CA ILE A 492 -1.03 -9.76 -22.85
C ILE A 492 -1.63 -10.94 -23.60
N VAL A 493 -0.87 -12.02 -23.82
CA VAL A 493 -1.34 -13.22 -24.53
C VAL A 493 -1.38 -14.41 -23.58
N ASP A 494 -0.23 -14.81 -23.06
CA ASP A 494 -0.11 -16.06 -22.29
C ASP A 494 -0.85 -15.96 -20.96
N LEU A 495 -0.61 -14.87 -20.21
CA LEU A 495 -1.22 -14.68 -18.91
C LEU A 495 -2.76 -14.66 -19.00
N PRO A 496 -3.41 -13.76 -19.77
CA PRO A 496 -4.87 -13.73 -19.90
C PRO A 496 -5.51 -15.06 -20.35
N SER A 497 -4.78 -15.86 -21.12
CA SER A 497 -5.23 -17.19 -21.57
C SER A 497 -5.13 -18.24 -20.46
N SER A 498 -4.18 -18.08 -19.54
CA SER A 498 -3.93 -18.99 -18.41
C SER A 498 -4.74 -18.67 -17.15
N VAL A 499 -5.27 -17.45 -17.01
CA VAL A 499 -6.07 -17.07 -15.83
C VAL A 499 -7.44 -17.78 -15.87
N PRO A 500 -7.84 -18.52 -14.81
CA PRO A 500 -9.13 -19.23 -14.79
C PRO A 500 -10.34 -18.29 -14.84
N ARG A 501 -10.27 -17.16 -14.13
CA ARG A 501 -11.35 -16.18 -14.06
C ARG A 501 -11.20 -15.14 -15.17
N GLN A 502 -12.15 -15.12 -16.10
CA GLN A 502 -12.18 -14.17 -17.22
C GLN A 502 -12.96 -12.90 -16.82
N SER A 503 -12.29 -11.99 -16.12
CA SER A 503 -12.86 -10.71 -15.69
C SER A 503 -12.76 -9.62 -16.77
N MET A 504 -13.39 -8.47 -16.50
CA MET A 504 -13.26 -7.29 -17.36
C MET A 504 -11.81 -6.80 -17.48
N GLY A 505 -11.03 -6.81 -16.40
CA GLY A 505 -9.61 -6.46 -16.45
C GLY A 505 -8.80 -7.42 -17.33
N VAL A 506 -9.09 -8.73 -17.27
CA VAL A 506 -8.44 -9.73 -18.15
C VAL A 506 -8.75 -9.45 -19.62
N ASN A 507 -10.01 -9.10 -19.93
CA ASN A 507 -10.40 -8.73 -21.28
C ASN A 507 -9.72 -7.44 -21.75
N GLN A 508 -9.61 -6.41 -20.88
CA GLN A 508 -8.86 -5.19 -21.19
C GLN A 508 -7.39 -5.50 -21.52
N LEU A 509 -6.77 -6.41 -20.79
CA LEU A 509 -5.38 -6.82 -21.04
C LEU A 509 -5.22 -7.50 -22.40
N LYS A 510 -6.18 -8.34 -22.81
CA LYS A 510 -6.20 -8.96 -24.16
C LYS A 510 -6.33 -7.92 -25.27
N LEU A 511 -7.20 -6.92 -25.08
CA LEU A 511 -7.43 -5.86 -26.06
C LEU A 511 -6.19 -5.00 -26.35
N LEU A 512 -5.20 -5.00 -25.45
CA LEU A 512 -3.92 -4.31 -25.70
C LEU A 512 -3.19 -4.88 -26.92
N LYS A 513 -3.36 -6.17 -27.24
CA LYS A 513 -2.79 -6.78 -28.44
C LYS A 513 -3.27 -6.07 -29.71
N ASP A 514 -4.58 -5.87 -29.82
CA ASP A 514 -5.18 -5.21 -30.98
C ASP A 514 -4.89 -3.71 -31.00
N LEU A 515 -4.81 -3.08 -29.82
CA LEU A 515 -4.38 -1.68 -29.70
C LEU A 515 -2.95 -1.51 -30.20
N TYR A 516 -2.01 -2.37 -29.80
CA TYR A 516 -0.62 -2.29 -30.25
C TYR A 516 -0.46 -2.52 -31.74
N LYS A 517 -1.22 -3.46 -32.30
CA LYS A 517 -1.21 -3.70 -33.74
C LYS A 517 -1.73 -2.49 -34.51
N ARG A 518 -2.86 -1.90 -34.09
CA ARG A 518 -3.54 -0.81 -34.82
C ARG A 518 -2.87 0.55 -34.64
N GLU A 519 -2.49 0.90 -33.41
CA GLU A 519 -2.01 2.25 -33.07
C GLU A 519 -0.48 2.35 -33.06
N LYS A 520 0.21 1.24 -32.78
CA LYS A 520 1.66 1.23 -32.52
C LYS A 520 2.47 0.47 -33.56
N ASN A 521 1.81 -0.20 -34.51
CA ASN A 521 2.44 -1.10 -35.48
C ASN A 521 3.33 -2.17 -34.82
N ILE A 522 2.99 -2.58 -33.60
CA ILE A 522 3.70 -3.64 -32.87
C ILE A 522 2.85 -4.91 -32.93
N ILE A 523 3.43 -5.97 -33.50
CA ILE A 523 2.78 -7.28 -33.64
C ILE A 523 3.34 -8.22 -32.58
N ILE A 524 2.46 -8.82 -31.78
CA ILE A 524 2.78 -9.69 -30.64
C ILE A 524 2.20 -11.08 -30.83
#